data_AF-A0A831KMT5-F1
#
_entry.id   AF-A0A831KMT5-F1
#
_cell.length_a   1.000
_cell.length_b   1.000
_cell.length_c   1.000
_cell.angle_alpha   90.00
_cell.angle_beta   90.00
_cell.angle_gamma   90.00
#
_symmetry.space_group_name_H-M   'P 1'
#
loop_
_entity.id
_entity.type
_entity.pdbx_description
1 polymer ?
#
loop_
_entity_poly.entity_id
_entity_poly.type
_entity_poly.pdbx_seq_one_letter_code
_entity_poly.pdbx_strand_id
1 'polypeptide(L)'
;MNNTTDIFFNNGQLDWNALSTITNTILVLALVIITWWYAREVKKQTEFMKMDRAVEEMEKLVAPLDSKIEDLYHPIFMNGTPLYGDQYHEYHMFWNGIRQAKYLGPDYLRSAIDNYLRNKSDEFVDDGDDTRDPSYEKAEDELFKAIKKRYSELENELLISGKGAKS
;
A
#
# COMPACT_ATOMS: atom_id res chain seq x y z
N MET A 1 6.98 47.68 39.08
CA MET A 1 8.01 46.99 38.26
C MET A 1 8.53 45.85 39.12
N ASN A 2 7.92 44.66 38.98
CA ASN A 2 8.32 43.50 39.78
C ASN A 2 9.51 42.85 39.09
N ASN A 3 10.62 42.87 39.81
CA ASN A 3 11.96 42.62 39.34
C ASN A 3 12.16 41.10 39.31
N THR A 4 12.59 40.57 38.17
CA THR A 4 12.93 39.15 37.98
C THR A 4 14.06 38.67 38.90
N THR A 5 14.68 39.58 39.66
CA THR A 5 15.74 39.34 40.64
C THR A 5 15.28 38.64 41.93
N ASP A 6 14.02 38.73 42.33
CA ASP A 6 13.52 38.09 43.57
C ASP A 6 13.35 36.56 43.45
N ILE A 7 13.46 36.01 42.23
CA ILE A 7 13.29 34.57 41.96
C ILE A 7 14.62 33.81 42.13
N PHE A 8 15.75 34.50 42.04
CA PHE A 8 17.09 33.87 42.04
C PHE A 8 17.88 34.09 43.35
N PHE A 9 17.41 34.98 44.23
CA PHE A 9 18.08 35.32 45.49
C PHE A 9 17.11 35.19 46.66
N ASN A 10 17.44 34.32 47.62
CA ASN A 10 16.70 34.17 48.87
C ASN A 10 17.65 34.50 50.03
N ASN A 11 17.36 35.55 50.82
CA ASN A 11 18.20 36.04 51.92
C ASN A 11 19.69 36.30 51.55
N GLY A 12 19.97 36.79 50.34
CA GLY A 12 21.34 37.12 49.90
C GLY A 12 22.20 35.93 49.47
N GLN A 13 21.66 34.71 49.47
CA GLN A 13 22.25 33.52 48.85
C GLN A 13 21.46 33.10 47.59
N LEU A 14 22.16 32.48 46.64
CA LEU A 14 21.58 31.88 45.44
C LEU A 14 20.62 30.76 45.84
N ASP A 15 19.36 30.83 45.40
CA ASP A 15 18.37 29.78 45.65
C ASP A 15 18.61 28.61 44.69
N TRP A 16 19.43 27.65 45.15
CA TRP A 16 19.76 26.44 44.39
C TRP A 16 18.54 25.55 44.12
N ASN A 17 17.49 25.62 44.95
CA ASN A 17 16.23 24.91 44.71
C ASN A 17 15.46 25.53 43.55
N ALA A 18 15.35 26.86 43.50
CA ALA A 18 14.76 27.56 42.36
C ALA A 18 15.54 27.30 41.08
N LEU A 19 16.88 27.34 41.14
CA LEU A 19 17.75 27.11 40.00
C LEU A 19 17.63 25.68 39.45
N SER A 20 17.55 24.68 40.33
CA SER A 20 17.33 23.26 39.95
C SER A 20 15.95 23.03 39.33
N THR A 21 14.92 23.69 39.84
CA THR A 21 13.54 23.58 39.34
C THR A 21 13.42 24.19 37.94
N ILE A 22 14.04 25.35 37.72
CA ILE A 22 14.07 26.02 36.41
C ILE A 22 14.83 25.17 35.39
N THR A 23 16.01 24.65 35.75
CA THR A 23 16.78 23.78 34.83
C THR A 23 16.04 22.50 34.49
N ASN A 24 15.39 21.85 35.47
CA ASN A 24 14.61 20.65 35.20
C ASN A 24 13.39 20.93 34.30
N THR A 25 12.74 22.08 34.50
CA THR A 25 11.62 22.53 33.63
C THR A 25 12.09 22.79 32.19
N ILE A 26 13.24 23.42 32.02
CA ILE A 26 13.85 23.65 30.70
C ILE A 26 14.21 22.32 30.03
N LEU A 27 14.78 21.37 30.77
CA LEU A 27 15.12 20.04 30.26
C LEU A 27 13.87 19.26 29.81
N VAL A 28 12.79 19.29 30.60
CA VAL A 28 11.53 18.64 30.24
C VAL A 28 10.91 19.29 29.00
N LEU A 29 10.91 20.63 28.90
CA LEU A 29 10.43 21.34 27.71
C LEU A 29 11.26 20.98 26.46
N ALA A 30 12.59 20.95 26.59
CA ALA A 30 13.47 20.54 25.50
C ALA A 30 13.18 19.10 25.05
N LEU A 31 12.97 18.18 26.00
CA LEU A 31 12.62 16.79 25.72
C LEU A 31 11.27 16.69 24.97
N VAL A 32 10.26 17.43 25.40
CA VAL A 32 8.94 17.46 24.74
C VAL A 32 9.06 17.98 23.30
N ILE A 33 9.82 19.05 23.08
CA ILE A 33 10.05 19.61 21.74
C ILE A 33 10.75 18.59 20.83
N ILE A 34 11.82 17.95 21.31
CA ILE A 34 12.56 16.93 20.56
C ILE A 34 11.64 15.74 20.22
N THR A 35 10.86 15.27 21.19
CA THR A 35 9.93 14.14 21.01
C THR A 35 8.85 14.47 19.98
N TRP A 36 8.29 15.68 20.04
CA TRP A 36 7.30 16.14 19.07
C TRP A 36 7.90 16.29 17.67
N TRP A 37 9.11 16.83 17.56
CA TRP A 37 9.82 16.96 16.29
C TRP A 37 10.11 15.58 15.67
N TYR A 38 10.60 14.63 16.48
CA TYR A 38 10.86 13.26 16.04
C TYR A 38 9.58 12.55 15.58
N ALA A 39 8.48 12.67 16.32
CA ALA A 39 7.19 12.11 15.93
C ALA A 39 6.70 12.69 14.59
N ARG A 40 6.92 13.98 14.35
CA ARG A 40 6.57 14.64 13.09
C ARG A 40 7.41 14.13 11.91
N GLU A 41 8.70 13.90 12.13
CA GLU A 41 9.60 13.38 11.09
C GLU A 41 9.28 11.93 10.74
N VAL A 42 9.05 11.07 11.74
CA VAL A 42 8.62 9.68 11.54
C VAL A 42 7.28 9.62 10.79
N LYS A 43 6.34 10.52 11.10
CA LYS A 43 5.06 10.60 10.39
C LYS A 43 5.27 10.86 8.89
N LYS A 44 6.11 11.82 8.53
CA LYS A 44 6.44 12.12 7.13
C LYS A 44 7.06 10.92 6.42
N GLN A 45 8.08 10.30 7.03
CA GLN A 45 8.72 9.11 6.45
C GLN A 45 7.72 7.96 6.24
N THR A 46 6.83 7.75 7.21
CA THR A 46 5.79 6.73 7.11
C THR A 46 4.81 7.01 5.97
N GLU A 47 4.42 8.27 5.75
CA GLU A 47 3.56 8.67 4.64
C GLU A 47 4.24 8.45 3.28
N PHE A 48 5.53 8.80 3.14
CA PHE A 48 6.29 8.51 1.92
C PHE A 48 6.40 7.01 1.63
N MET A 49 6.75 6.20 2.64
CA MET A 49 6.83 4.74 2.48
C MET A 49 5.50 4.11 2.09
N LYS A 50 4.38 4.64 2.59
CA LYS A 50 3.04 4.19 2.19
C LYS A 50 2.75 4.53 0.73
N MET A 51 3.14 5.73 0.29
CA MET A 51 2.95 6.16 -1.09
C MET A 51 3.80 5.31 -2.06
N ASP A 52 5.07 5.10 -1.75
CA ASP A 52 5.95 4.24 -2.56
C ASP A 52 5.39 2.82 -2.68
N ARG A 53 4.88 2.27 -1.59
CA ARG A 53 4.22 0.95 -1.61
C ARG A 53 2.96 0.94 -2.47
N ALA A 54 2.12 1.98 -2.38
CA ALA A 54 0.90 2.07 -3.17
C ALA A 54 1.19 2.22 -4.68
N VAL A 55 2.22 2.98 -5.04
CA VAL A 55 2.71 3.09 -6.42
C VAL A 55 3.23 1.73 -6.90
N GLU A 56 4.05 1.05 -6.09
CA GLU A 56 4.59 -0.26 -6.44
C GLU A 56 3.47 -1.31 -6.62
N GLU A 57 2.45 -1.29 -5.77
CA GLU A 57 1.28 -2.15 -5.90
C GLU A 57 0.50 -1.86 -7.20
N MET A 58 0.28 -0.58 -7.51
CA MET A 58 -0.41 -0.17 -8.73
C MET A 58 0.35 -0.65 -9.97
N GLU A 59 1.65 -0.36 -10.04
CA GLU A 59 2.48 -0.65 -11.22
C GLU A 59 2.71 -2.14 -11.45
N LYS A 60 2.94 -2.91 -10.39
CA LYS A 60 3.36 -4.32 -10.52
C LYS A 60 2.23 -5.32 -10.43
N LEU A 61 1.09 -4.95 -9.86
CA LEU A 61 -0.02 -5.87 -9.60
C LEU A 61 -1.33 -5.40 -10.22
N VAL A 62 -1.83 -4.23 -9.81
CA VAL A 62 -3.22 -3.85 -10.07
C VAL A 62 -3.43 -3.35 -11.49
N ALA A 63 -2.60 -2.44 -11.99
CA ALA A 63 -2.72 -1.93 -13.36
C ALA A 63 -2.45 -3.02 -14.43
N PRO A 64 -1.44 -3.91 -14.28
CA PRO A 64 -1.27 -5.03 -15.20
C PRO A 64 -2.47 -5.96 -15.24
N LEU A 65 -3.11 -6.26 -14.09
CA LEU A 65 -4.32 -7.06 -14.05
C LEU A 65 -5.52 -6.34 -14.71
N ASP A 66 -5.75 -5.08 -14.35
CA ASP A 66 -6.89 -4.29 -14.83
C ASP A 66 -6.83 -4.10 -16.36
N SER A 67 -5.65 -3.76 -16.89
CA SER A 67 -5.43 -3.61 -18.33
C SER A 67 -5.75 -4.86 -19.16
N LYS A 68 -5.74 -6.05 -18.54
CA LYS A 68 -6.04 -7.33 -19.20
C LYS A 68 -7.51 -7.74 -19.11
N ILE A 69 -8.32 -7.08 -18.28
CA ILE A 69 -9.76 -7.40 -18.17
C ILE A 69 -10.49 -7.09 -19.48
N GLU A 70 -10.10 -6.02 -20.15
CA GLU A 70 -10.73 -5.53 -21.39
C GLU A 70 -9.91 -5.87 -22.65
N ASP A 71 -8.81 -6.61 -22.51
CA ASP A 71 -7.96 -7.02 -23.64
C ASP A 71 -8.58 -8.20 -24.38
N LEU A 72 -9.47 -7.89 -25.33
CA LEU A 72 -10.12 -8.87 -26.20
C LEU A 72 -9.16 -9.54 -27.20
N TYR A 73 -7.97 -8.97 -27.42
CA TYR A 73 -7.03 -9.45 -28.43
C TYR A 73 -6.03 -10.45 -27.86
N HIS A 74 -5.68 -10.31 -26.58
CA HIS A 74 -4.79 -11.22 -25.87
C HIS A 74 -5.45 -11.62 -24.54
N PRO A 75 -6.48 -12.47 -24.57
CA PRO A 75 -7.23 -12.85 -23.39
C PRO A 75 -6.32 -13.63 -22.44
N ILE A 76 -5.83 -12.98 -21.39
CA ILE A 76 -5.04 -13.62 -20.34
C ILE A 76 -5.95 -14.37 -19.35
N PHE A 77 -7.20 -13.92 -19.23
CA PHE A 77 -8.23 -14.55 -18.41
C PHE A 77 -9.00 -15.57 -19.25
N MET A 78 -8.48 -16.79 -19.29
CA MET A 78 -9.07 -17.92 -20.01
C MET A 78 -9.15 -19.13 -19.08
N ASN A 79 -10.17 -19.98 -19.25
CA ASN A 79 -10.18 -21.28 -18.59
C ASN A 79 -9.19 -22.17 -19.37
N GLY A 80 -8.19 -22.76 -18.73
CA GLY A 80 -7.16 -23.53 -19.44
C GLY A 80 -5.92 -22.76 -19.88
N THR A 81 -4.91 -23.49 -20.33
CA THR A 81 -3.64 -22.94 -20.84
C THR A 81 -3.72 -22.79 -22.38
N PRO A 82 -3.23 -21.70 -22.99
CA PRO A 82 -3.36 -21.49 -24.44
C PRO A 82 -2.50 -22.48 -25.24
N LEU A 83 -2.97 -22.85 -26.44
CA LEU A 83 -2.33 -23.87 -27.29
C LEU A 83 -1.12 -23.36 -28.09
N TYR A 84 -1.08 -22.06 -28.43
CA TYR A 84 -0.11 -21.47 -29.37
C TYR A 84 1.17 -21.00 -28.67
N GLY A 85 2.33 -21.37 -29.25
CA GLY A 85 3.66 -21.23 -28.63
C GLY A 85 4.06 -19.83 -28.15
N ASP A 86 3.76 -18.77 -28.91
CA ASP A 86 4.11 -17.40 -28.51
C ASP A 86 3.20 -16.89 -27.38
N GLN A 87 1.90 -17.19 -27.46
CA GLN A 87 0.92 -16.85 -26.42
C GLN A 87 1.17 -17.63 -25.13
N TYR A 88 1.70 -18.85 -25.23
CA TYR A 88 2.09 -19.67 -24.08
C TYR A 88 3.18 -18.98 -23.24
N HIS A 89 4.21 -18.44 -23.89
CA HIS A 89 5.31 -17.77 -23.18
C HIS A 89 4.83 -16.51 -22.46
N GLU A 90 4.09 -15.65 -23.15
CA GLU A 90 3.56 -14.40 -22.58
C GLU A 90 2.58 -14.67 -21.44
N TYR A 91 1.68 -15.65 -21.62
CA TYR A 91 0.72 -16.07 -20.60
C TYR A 91 1.42 -16.51 -19.30
N HIS A 92 2.43 -17.39 -19.40
CA HIS A 92 3.14 -17.85 -18.20
C HIS A 92 3.99 -16.76 -17.56
N MET A 93 4.65 -15.91 -18.36
CA MET A 93 5.40 -14.77 -17.83
C MET A 93 4.50 -13.82 -17.05
N PHE A 94 3.32 -13.50 -17.59
CA PHE A 94 2.34 -12.65 -16.93
C PHE A 94 1.94 -13.23 -15.58
N TRP A 95 1.43 -14.47 -15.54
CA TRP A 95 0.94 -15.07 -14.30
C TRP A 95 2.06 -15.36 -13.29
N ASN A 96 3.28 -15.62 -13.73
CA ASN A 96 4.44 -15.69 -12.85
C ASN A 96 4.76 -14.33 -12.21
N GLY A 97 4.68 -13.25 -12.98
CA GLY A 97 4.79 -11.88 -12.47
C GLY A 97 3.73 -11.58 -11.41
N ILE A 98 2.47 -11.90 -11.71
CA ILE A 98 1.36 -11.70 -10.75
C ILE A 98 1.56 -12.54 -9.48
N ARG A 99 2.00 -13.80 -9.57
CA ARG A 99 2.26 -14.64 -8.39
C ARG A 99 3.35 -14.07 -7.48
N GLN A 100 4.36 -13.42 -8.04
CA GLN A 100 5.41 -12.76 -7.26
C GLN A 100 4.90 -11.45 -6.64
N ALA A 101 4.12 -10.69 -7.39
CA ALA A 101 3.61 -9.38 -6.97
C ALA A 101 2.37 -9.44 -6.06
N LYS A 102 1.63 -10.56 -5.99
CA LYS A 102 0.33 -10.65 -5.28
C LYS A 102 0.38 -10.26 -3.79
N TYR A 103 1.55 -10.33 -3.15
CA TYR A 103 1.74 -9.97 -1.74
C TYR A 103 1.87 -8.46 -1.51
N LEU A 104 1.99 -7.67 -2.58
CA LEU A 104 1.87 -6.22 -2.52
C LEU A 104 0.43 -5.82 -2.19
N GLY A 105 -0.53 -6.55 -2.77
CA GLY A 105 -1.96 -6.29 -2.64
C GLY A 105 -2.58 -6.72 -1.31
N PRO A 106 -3.81 -6.25 -1.03
CA PRO A 106 -4.55 -6.60 0.18
C PRO A 106 -5.01 -8.06 0.16
N ASP A 107 -5.33 -8.60 1.35
CA ASP A 107 -5.72 -10.00 1.54
C ASP A 107 -6.88 -10.44 0.63
N TYR A 108 -7.86 -9.56 0.38
CA TYR A 108 -9.00 -9.87 -0.48
C TYR A 108 -8.58 -10.05 -1.94
N LEU A 109 -7.68 -9.21 -2.46
CA LEU A 109 -7.19 -9.30 -3.83
C LEU A 109 -6.32 -10.55 -4.00
N ARG A 110 -5.42 -10.80 -3.05
CA ARG A 110 -4.60 -12.01 -3.02
C ARG A 110 -5.47 -13.27 -3.01
N SER A 111 -6.53 -13.29 -2.19
CA SER A 111 -7.45 -14.43 -2.11
C SER A 111 -8.21 -14.63 -3.41
N ALA A 112 -8.63 -13.56 -4.08
CA ALA A 112 -9.32 -13.65 -5.37
C ALA A 112 -8.38 -14.18 -6.48
N ILE A 113 -7.12 -13.74 -6.50
CA ILE A 113 -6.09 -14.27 -7.41
C ILE A 113 -5.87 -15.77 -7.16
N ASP A 114 -5.72 -16.17 -5.90
CA ASP A 114 -5.50 -17.58 -5.55
C ASP A 114 -6.74 -18.45 -5.84
N ASN A 115 -7.95 -17.90 -5.69
CA ASN A 115 -9.18 -18.58 -6.03
C ASN A 115 -9.31 -18.78 -7.55
N TYR A 116 -9.05 -17.73 -8.33
CA TYR A 116 -9.03 -17.80 -9.79
C TYR A 116 -8.04 -18.85 -10.28
N LEU A 117 -6.79 -18.79 -9.84
CA LEU A 117 -5.74 -19.72 -10.26
C LEU A 117 -6.01 -21.18 -9.87
N ARG A 118 -6.80 -21.41 -8.81
CA ARG A 118 -7.16 -22.77 -8.36
C ARG A 118 -8.31 -23.37 -9.16
N ASN A 119 -9.28 -22.55 -9.57
CA ASN A 119 -10.46 -23.02 -10.31
C ASN A 119 -10.27 -22.97 -11.82
N LYS A 120 -9.18 -22.36 -12.29
CA LYS A 120 -8.75 -22.43 -13.68
C LYS A 120 -8.26 -23.84 -14.00
N SER A 121 -8.73 -24.40 -15.12
CA SER A 121 -8.19 -25.66 -15.65
C SER A 121 -6.71 -25.51 -16.03
N ASP A 122 -5.91 -26.53 -15.74
CA ASP A 122 -4.54 -26.65 -16.28
C ASP A 122 -4.56 -27.25 -17.70
N GLU A 123 -5.68 -27.84 -18.11
CA GLU A 123 -5.83 -28.44 -19.44
C GLU A 123 -5.83 -27.38 -20.54
N PHE A 124 -5.36 -27.79 -21.71
CA PHE A 124 -5.50 -26.99 -22.91
C PHE A 124 -6.98 -26.85 -23.26
N VAL A 125 -7.42 -25.62 -23.53
CA VAL A 125 -8.75 -25.36 -24.05
C VAL A 125 -8.64 -25.01 -25.53
N ASP A 126 -9.32 -25.81 -26.35
CA ASP A 126 -9.62 -25.48 -27.74
C ASP A 126 -10.83 -24.53 -27.73
N ASP A 127 -10.80 -23.46 -28.52
CA ASP A 127 -11.79 -22.35 -28.51
C ASP A 127 -13.25 -22.79 -28.83
N GLY A 128 -13.50 -24.10 -28.96
CA GLY A 128 -14.76 -24.71 -29.39
C GLY A 128 -15.62 -25.36 -28.30
N ASP A 129 -15.16 -25.47 -27.04
CA ASP A 129 -15.98 -26.05 -25.96
C ASP A 129 -16.55 -24.96 -25.03
N ASP A 130 -17.83 -24.67 -25.23
CA ASP A 130 -18.56 -23.54 -24.66
C ASP A 130 -19.11 -23.80 -23.25
N THR A 131 -18.69 -24.90 -22.59
CA THR A 131 -19.12 -25.23 -21.23
C THR A 131 -18.14 -24.74 -20.17
N ARG A 132 -18.21 -23.44 -19.86
CA ARG A 132 -17.44 -22.85 -18.74
C ARG A 132 -17.91 -23.42 -17.40
N ASP A 133 -16.97 -23.90 -16.58
CA ASP A 133 -17.24 -24.37 -15.22
C ASP A 133 -17.84 -23.22 -14.38
N PRO A 134 -19.02 -23.39 -13.77
CA PRO A 134 -19.61 -22.36 -12.91
C PRO A 134 -18.67 -21.89 -11.77
N SER A 135 -17.78 -22.76 -11.30
CA SER A 135 -16.78 -22.46 -10.28
C SER A 135 -15.70 -21.51 -10.81
N TYR A 136 -15.28 -21.71 -12.06
CA TYR A 136 -14.34 -20.83 -12.76
C TYR A 136 -14.97 -19.45 -13.00
N GLU A 137 -16.19 -19.39 -13.54
CA GLU A 137 -16.88 -18.12 -13.82
C GLU A 137 -17.06 -17.28 -12.56
N LYS A 138 -17.43 -17.93 -11.45
CA LYS A 138 -17.55 -17.27 -10.16
C LYS A 138 -16.20 -16.72 -9.68
N ALA A 139 -15.13 -17.49 -9.80
CA ALA A 139 -13.80 -17.06 -9.38
C ALA A 139 -13.25 -15.92 -10.26
N GLU A 140 -13.55 -15.93 -11.57
CA GLU A 140 -13.22 -14.86 -12.52
C GLU A 140 -13.95 -13.55 -12.17
N ASP A 141 -15.27 -13.61 -11.94
CA ASP A 141 -16.07 -12.45 -11.52
C ASP A 141 -15.59 -11.88 -10.17
N GLU A 142 -15.30 -12.75 -9.19
CA GLU A 142 -14.72 -12.34 -7.90
C GLU A 142 -13.38 -11.63 -8.08
N LEU A 143 -12.52 -12.13 -8.96
CA LEU A 143 -11.23 -11.50 -9.28
C LEU A 143 -11.42 -10.15 -9.95
N PHE A 144 -12.28 -10.03 -10.95
CA PHE A 144 -12.52 -8.77 -11.65
C PHE A 144 -13.09 -7.69 -10.72
N LYS A 145 -14.03 -8.07 -9.84
CA LYS A 145 -14.55 -7.17 -8.81
C LYS A 145 -13.45 -6.72 -7.85
N ALA A 146 -12.57 -7.63 -7.42
CA ALA A 146 -11.47 -7.30 -6.53
C ALA A 146 -10.45 -6.36 -7.18
N ILE A 147 -10.09 -6.59 -8.45
CA ILE A 147 -9.17 -5.74 -9.22
C ILE A 147 -9.74 -4.33 -9.36
N LYS A 148 -10.97 -4.19 -9.89
CA LYS A 148 -11.61 -2.89 -10.09
C LYS A 148 -11.76 -2.11 -8.79
N LYS A 149 -12.18 -2.81 -7.72
CA LYS A 149 -12.25 -2.22 -6.38
C LYS A 149 -10.89 -1.68 -5.93
N ARG A 150 -9.83 -2.49 -6.03
CA ARG A 150 -8.50 -2.08 -5.58
C ARG A 150 -7.92 -0.97 -6.43
N TYR A 151 -8.17 -0.98 -7.74
CA TYR A 151 -7.75 0.10 -8.64
C TYR A 151 -8.33 1.44 -8.18
N SER A 152 -9.65 1.51 -7.91
CA SER A 152 -10.28 2.73 -7.40
C SER A 152 -9.78 3.14 -6.01
N GLU A 153 -9.48 2.18 -5.12
CA GLU A 153 -8.88 2.48 -3.81
C GLU A 153 -7.49 3.12 -3.97
N LEU A 154 -6.61 2.52 -4.79
CA LEU A 154 -5.26 3.03 -5.04
C LEU A 154 -5.29 4.39 -5.74
N GLU A 155 -6.16 4.59 -6.72
CA GLU A 155 -6.33 5.89 -7.38
C GLU A 155 -6.69 6.99 -6.35
N ASN A 156 -7.62 6.70 -5.43
CA ASN A 156 -7.98 7.62 -4.37
C ASN A 156 -6.82 7.86 -3.38
N GLU A 157 -6.12 6.81 -2.95
CA GLU A 157 -4.96 6.91 -2.05
C GLU A 157 -3.85 7.78 -2.66
N LEU A 158 -3.54 7.59 -3.95
CA LEU A 158 -2.53 8.35 -4.68
C LEU A 158 -2.96 9.80 -4.94
N LEU A 159 -4.24 10.05 -5.26
CA LEU A 159 -4.78 11.40 -5.45
C LEU A 159 -4.77 12.23 -4.14
N ILE A 160 -5.14 11.61 -3.01
CA ILE A 160 -5.11 12.28 -1.70
C ILE A 160 -3.66 12.59 -1.31
N SER A 161 -2.75 11.63 -1.50
CA SER A 161 -1.33 11.79 -1.16
C SER A 161 -0.63 12.85 -2.03
N GLY A 162 -0.97 12.92 -3.32
CA GLY A 162 -0.45 13.94 -4.23
C GLY A 162 -0.94 15.37 -3.93
N LYS A 163 -2.13 15.52 -3.31
CA LYS A 163 -2.62 16.83 -2.82
C LYS A 163 -1.94 17.25 -1.52
N GLY A 164 -1.62 16.31 -0.62
CA GLY A 164 -0.91 16.58 0.63
C GLY A 164 0.54 17.04 0.42
N ALA A 165 1.22 16.55 -0.62
CA ALA A 165 2.61 16.91 -0.93
C ALA A 165 2.80 18.33 -1.52
N LYS A 166 1.72 19.00 -1.92
CA LYS A 166 1.75 20.36 -2.52
C LYS A 166 1.37 21.48 -1.53
N SER A 167 1.05 21.15 -0.28
CA SER A 167 0.70 22.10 0.79
C SER A 167 1.82 22.26 1.80
#